data_AF-A0A957YEX7-F1
#
_entry.id   AF-A0A957YEX7-F1
#
_cell.length_a   1.000
_cell.length_b   1.000
_cell.length_c   1.000
_cell.angle_alpha   90.00
_cell.angle_beta   90.00
_cell.angle_gamma   90.00
#
_symmetry.space_group_name_H-M   'P 1'
#
loop_
_entity.id
_entity.type
_entity.pdbx_description
1 polymer ?
#
loop_
_entity_poly.entity_id
_entity_poly.type
_entity_poly.pdbx_seq_one_letter_code
_entity_poly.pdbx_strand_id
1 'polypeptide(L)'
;AIFRPIYTYVSDERVWEERVRQRVATAPPEIKAEVATWERIQTQRQSFYPWQPGSALFVDGVNSVETNLNQVLQFVTAAKVALEPL
;
A
#
# COMPACT_ATOMS: atom_id res chain seq x y z
N ALA A 1 -23.27 -6.57 -3.60
CA ALA A 1 -21.88 -6.92 -3.25
C ALA A 1 -21.46 -6.04 -2.08
N ILE A 2 -20.74 -6.58 -1.08
CA ILE A 2 -20.19 -5.80 0.04
C ILE A 2 -18.88 -5.17 -0.43
N PHE A 3 -18.69 -3.86 -0.22
CA PHE A 3 -17.42 -3.18 -0.50
C PHE A 3 -16.33 -3.71 0.44
N ARG A 4 -15.16 -4.06 -0.11
CA ARG A 4 -14.05 -4.69 0.61
C ARG A 4 -12.75 -3.91 0.36
N PRO A 5 -12.46 -2.87 1.14
CA PRO A 5 -11.26 -2.06 0.96
C PRO A 5 -10.01 -2.87 1.30
N ILE A 6 -8.98 -2.66 0.49
CA ILE A 6 -7.64 -3.25 0.68
C ILE A 6 -6.65 -2.10 0.59
N TYR A 7 -5.84 -1.92 1.64
CA TYR A 7 -4.77 -0.93 1.67
C TYR A 7 -3.41 -1.63 1.67
N THR A 8 -2.50 -1.13 0.85
CA THR A 8 -1.10 -1.61 0.81
C THR A 8 -0.19 -0.63 1.54
N TYR A 9 0.73 -1.14 2.34
CA TYR A 9 1.76 -0.34 3.00
C TYR A 9 3.11 -1.05 2.93
N VAL A 10 4.17 -0.41 3.43
CA VAL A 10 5.49 -1.04 3.59
C VAL A 10 5.92 -0.77 5.03
N SER A 11 6.04 -1.81 5.85
CA SER A 11 6.38 -1.65 7.28
C SER A 11 7.83 -1.24 7.51
N ASP A 12 8.73 -1.60 6.59
CA ASP A 12 10.15 -1.26 6.65
C ASP A 12 10.43 0.03 5.84
N GLU A 13 10.69 1.13 6.55
CA GLU A 13 11.00 2.43 5.95
C GLU A 13 12.23 2.40 5.04
N ARG A 14 13.25 1.59 5.35
CA ARG A 14 14.46 1.49 4.50
C ARG A 14 14.12 0.82 3.17
N VAL A 15 13.38 -0.29 3.24
CA VAL A 15 12.90 -1.00 2.04
C VAL A 15 12.00 -0.09 1.21
N TRP A 16 11.16 0.71 1.87
CA TRP A 16 10.29 1.65 1.17
C TRP A 16 11.08 2.75 0.46
N GLU A 17 12.00 3.41 1.17
CA GLU A 17 12.86 4.45 0.61
C GLU A 17 13.66 3.93 -0.59
N GLU A 18 14.30 2.76 -0.47
CA GLU A 18 15.07 2.14 -1.53
C GLU A 18 14.21 1.92 -2.79
N ARG A 19 13.01 1.34 -2.63
CA ARG A 19 12.09 1.10 -3.74
C ARG A 19 11.63 2.39 -4.42
N VAL A 20 11.37 3.45 -3.64
CA VAL A 20 11.01 4.77 -4.19
C VAL A 20 12.16 5.35 -4.99
N ARG A 21 13.39 5.35 -4.43
CA ARG A 21 14.57 5.87 -5.12
C ARG A 21 14.86 5.09 -6.40
N GLN A 22 14.74 3.76 -6.37
CA GLN A 22 14.90 2.92 -7.55
C GLN A 22 13.85 3.25 -8.62
N ARG A 23 12.58 3.41 -8.25
CA ARG A 23 11.51 3.77 -9.20
C ARG A 23 11.77 5.12 -9.87
N VAL A 24 12.22 6.12 -9.12
CA VAL A 24 12.60 7.43 -9.68
C VAL A 24 13.79 7.29 -10.63
N ALA A 25 14.78 6.46 -10.28
CA ALA A 25 15.97 6.24 -11.10
C ALA A 25 15.67 5.54 -12.43
N THR A 26 14.74 4.58 -12.43
CA THR A 26 14.37 3.77 -13.61
C THR A 26 13.19 4.34 -14.40
N ALA A 27 12.59 5.43 -13.93
CA ALA A 27 11.47 6.08 -14.62
C ALA A 27 11.89 6.55 -16.03
N PRO A 28 11.07 6.30 -17.05
CA PRO A 28 11.25 6.87 -18.39
C PRO A 28 11.36 8.40 -18.34
N PRO A 29 12.19 9.03 -19.18
CA PRO A 29 12.39 10.48 -19.19
C PRO A 29 11.09 11.28 -19.27
N GLU A 30 10.11 10.80 -20.03
CA GLU A 30 8.82 11.44 -20.26
C GLU A 30 7.96 11.60 -19.00
N ILE A 31 8.10 10.72 -18.00
CA ILE A 31 7.32 10.77 -16.75
C ILE A 31 8.17 11.05 -15.52
N LYS A 32 9.49 11.23 -15.68
CA LYS A 32 10.43 11.34 -14.56
C LYS A 32 10.11 12.50 -13.61
N ALA A 33 9.60 13.61 -14.14
CA ALA A 33 9.18 14.78 -13.36
C ALA A 33 7.89 14.53 -12.55
N GLU A 34 7.08 13.55 -12.95
CA GLU A 34 5.80 13.23 -12.31
C GLU A 34 5.97 12.19 -11.19
N VAL A 35 7.03 11.39 -11.23
CA VAL A 35 7.30 10.36 -10.21
C VAL A 35 7.54 11.03 -8.86
N ALA A 36 6.79 10.60 -7.85
CA ALA A 36 6.94 11.10 -6.50
C ALA A 36 8.31 10.68 -5.91
N THR A 37 9.11 11.66 -5.51
CA THR A 37 10.35 11.43 -4.79
C THR A 37 10.09 11.03 -3.34
N TRP A 38 11.10 10.49 -2.69
CA TRP A 38 11.02 10.15 -1.27
C TRP A 38 10.61 11.36 -0.44
N GLU A 39 11.26 12.49 -0.65
CA GLU A 39 11.04 13.72 0.10
C GLU A 39 9.60 14.24 -0.10
N ARG A 40 9.07 14.17 -1.34
CA ARG A 40 7.68 14.53 -1.63
C ARG A 40 6.68 13.63 -0.91
N ILE A 41 6.94 12.32 -0.89
CA ILE A 41 6.10 11.34 -0.18
C ILE A 41 6.09 11.63 1.33
N GLN A 42 7.24 11.98 1.90
CA GLN A 42 7.36 12.32 3.33
C GLN A 42 6.52 13.55 3.70
N THR A 43 6.45 14.56 2.83
CA THR A 43 5.55 15.70 3.02
C THR A 43 4.08 15.29 2.87
N GLN A 44 3.74 14.53 1.84
CA GLN A 44 2.35 14.13 1.56
C GLN A 44 1.75 13.28 2.68
N ARG A 45 2.53 12.35 3.25
CA ARG A 45 2.02 11.43 4.28
C ARG A 45 1.58 12.13 5.57
N GLN A 46 2.05 13.36 5.82
CA GLN A 46 1.62 14.17 6.98
C GLN A 46 0.13 14.52 6.91
N SER A 47 -0.48 14.46 5.73
CA SER A 47 -1.91 14.74 5.52
C SER A 47 -2.78 13.48 5.50
N PHE A 48 -2.21 12.30 5.74
CA PHE A 48 -2.97 11.05 5.70
C PHE A 48 -3.73 10.82 6.99
N TYR A 49 -4.96 10.33 6.86
CA TYR A 49 -5.74 9.88 8.00
C TYR A 49 -5.07 8.65 8.64
N PRO A 50 -5.12 8.53 9.99
CA PRO A 50 -4.71 7.32 10.67
C PRO A 50 -5.49 6.11 10.15
N TRP A 51 -4.82 4.96 10.09
CA TRP A 51 -5.52 3.72 9.79
C TRP A 51 -6.51 3.38 10.89
N GLN A 52 -7.68 2.89 10.48
CA GLN A 52 -8.69 2.33 11.37
C GLN A 52 -8.59 0.80 11.30
N PRO A 53 -8.04 0.12 12.33
CA PRO A 53 -8.02 -1.33 12.38
C PRO A 53 -9.42 -1.92 12.16
N GLY A 54 -9.51 -3.08 11.51
CA GLY A 54 -10.80 -3.73 11.25
C GLY A 54 -11.65 -3.12 10.13
N SER A 55 -11.34 -1.92 9.65
CA SER A 55 -12.10 -1.27 8.55
C SER A 55 -11.74 -1.79 7.15
N ALA A 56 -10.59 -2.45 7.00
CA ALA A 56 -10.04 -2.92 5.73
C ALA A 56 -9.07 -4.09 5.94
N LEU A 57 -8.71 -4.77 4.85
CA LEU A 57 -7.50 -5.59 4.83
C LEU A 57 -6.28 -4.70 4.60
N PHE A 58 -5.30 -4.77 5.51
CA PHE A 58 -4.01 -4.09 5.37
C PHE A 58 -2.94 -5.10 4.96
N VAL A 59 -2.28 -4.84 3.84
CA VAL A 59 -1.31 -5.76 3.22
C VAL A 59 0.07 -5.11 3.20
N ASP A 60 1.06 -5.79 3.77
CA ASP A 60 2.42 -5.29 3.85
C ASP A 60 3.24 -5.72 2.62
N GLY A 61 3.75 -4.76 1.87
CA GLY A 61 4.59 -4.94 0.70
C GLY A 61 6.00 -5.45 1.01
N VAL A 62 6.39 -5.59 2.28
CA VAL A 62 7.60 -6.34 2.67
C VAL A 62 7.42 -7.84 2.44
N ASN A 63 6.20 -8.35 2.59
CA ASN A 63 5.90 -9.76 2.35
C ASN A 63 6.07 -10.13 0.86
N SER A 64 6.23 -11.43 0.60
CA SER A 64 6.27 -11.94 -0.77
C SER A 64 4.93 -11.69 -1.49
N VAL A 65 4.99 -11.64 -2.83
CA VAL A 65 3.80 -11.47 -3.67
C VAL A 65 2.80 -12.60 -3.41
N GLU A 66 3.26 -13.84 -3.28
CA GLU A 66 2.44 -15.03 -3.01
C GLU A 66 1.72 -14.92 -1.66
N THR A 67 2.42 -14.45 -0.63
CA THR A 67 1.85 -14.24 0.71
C THR A 67 0.70 -13.23 0.64
N ASN A 68 0.95 -12.08 0.02
CA ASN A 68 -0.03 -11.01 -0.12
C ASN A 68 -1.20 -11.41 -1.02
N LEU A 69 -0.93 -12.13 -2.11
CA LEU A 69 -1.98 -12.63 -3.01
C LEU A 69 -2.90 -13.61 -2.28
N ASN A 70 -2.34 -14.56 -1.52
CA ASN A 70 -3.13 -15.50 -0.74
C ASN A 70 -4.02 -14.81 0.29
N GLN A 71 -3.50 -13.80 1.02
CA GLN A 71 -4.28 -13.00 1.97
C GLN A 71 -5.43 -12.27 1.27
N VAL A 72 -5.16 -11.61 0.14
CA VAL A 72 -6.17 -10.90 -0.64
C VAL A 72 -7.23 -11.86 -1.16
N LEU A 73 -6.84 -13.01 -1.72
CA LEU A 73 -7.78 -14.02 -2.22
C LEU A 73 -8.69 -14.53 -1.11
N GLN A 74 -8.15 -14.86 0.06
CA GLN A 74 -8.94 -15.27 1.22
C GLN A 74 -9.95 -14.19 1.61
N PHE A 75 -9.51 -12.92 1.68
CA PHE A 75 -10.36 -11.80 2.04
C PHE A 75 -11.48 -11.52 1.03
N VAL A 76 -11.22 -11.56 -0.28
CA VAL A 76 -12.23 -11.24 -1.31
C VAL A 76 -13.16 -12.40 -1.63
N THR A 77 -12.76 -13.65 -1.35
CA THR A 77 -13.59 -14.84 -1.58
C THR A 77 -14.35 -15.31 -0.34
N ALA A 78 -14.01 -14.82 0.86
CA ALA A 78 -14.70 -15.18 2.09
C ALA A 78 -16.22 -14.93 1.99
N ALA A 79 -17.01 -15.91 2.45
CA ALA A 79 -18.47 -15.84 2.47
C ALA A 79 -19.00 -14.71 3.35
N LYS A 80 -18.30 -14.39 4.44
CA LYS A 80 -18.56 -13.25 5.33
C LYS A 80 -17.24 -12.59 5.69
N VAL A 81 -17.24 -11.27 5.71
CA VAL A 81 -16.15 -10.44 6.19
C VAL A 81 -16.76 -9.47 7.18
N ALA A 82 -16.26 -9.46 8.42
CA ALA A 82 -16.61 -8.46 9.41
C ALA A 82 -15.67 -7.27 9.21
N LEU A 83 -16.22 -6.15 8.75
CA LEU A 83 -15.51 -4.88 8.68
C LEU A 83 -16.15 -3.89 9.65
N GLU A 84 -15.31 -3.16 10.36
CA GLU A 84 -15.74 -2.02 11.15
C GLU A 84 -16.06 -0.83 10.22
N PRO A 85 -17.10 -0.04 10.52
CA PRO A 85 -17.37 1.19 9.77
C PRO A 85 -16.19 2.17 9.90
N LEU A 86 -16.00 2.98 8.86
CA LEU A 86 -15.02 4.07 8.83
C LEU A 86 -15.45 5.25 9.70
#